data_AF-A0A2V9AJJ0-F1
#
_entry.id   AF-A0A2V9AJJ0-F1
#
_cell.length_a   1.000
_cell.length_b   1.000
_cell.length_c   1.000
_cell.angle_alpha   90.00
_cell.angle_beta   90.00
_cell.angle_gamma   90.00
#
_symmetry.space_group_name_H-M   'P 1'
#
loop_
_entity.id
_entity.type
_entity.pdbx_description
1 polymer ?
#
loop_
_entity_poly.entity_id
_entity_poly.type
_entity_poly.pdbx_seq_one_letter_code
_entity_poly.pdbx_strand_id
1 'polypeptide(L)'
;MVALFWGSRSAFFLALTAVDSDQEKSMSAEAARRAPVMPLSELVRVYRMQAGEFGRPVALSAFALSPAETERVFSAYDEDYHISRFFHFTEAGGRKFSINGFSATYVSIDAEIETIL
;
A
#
# COMPACT_ATOMS: atom_id res chain seq x y z
N MET A 1 -45.54 48.65 43.93
CA MET A 1 -46.26 47.37 43.80
C MET A 1 -46.35 47.02 42.32
N VAL A 2 -45.41 46.23 41.79
CA VAL A 2 -45.62 45.38 40.61
C VAL A 2 -44.75 44.13 40.80
N ALA A 3 -45.40 42.97 40.68
CA ALA A 3 -44.90 41.66 41.04
C ALA A 3 -44.13 40.98 39.89
N LEU A 4 -43.27 40.04 40.29
CA LEU A 4 -42.59 39.04 39.48
C LEU A 4 -43.59 38.12 38.75
N PHE A 5 -43.27 37.71 37.52
CA PHE A 5 -43.66 36.38 37.03
C PHE A 5 -42.67 35.85 35.97
N TRP A 6 -42.19 34.65 36.22
CA TRP A 6 -41.33 33.82 35.37
C TRP A 6 -42.19 33.08 34.34
N GLY A 7 -41.71 32.89 33.11
CA GLY A 7 -42.46 32.15 32.09
C GLY A 7 -41.64 31.74 30.88
N SER A 8 -41.17 30.49 30.92
CA SER A 8 -40.50 29.73 29.85
C SER A 8 -41.31 29.69 28.55
N ARG A 9 -40.66 29.91 27.39
CA ARG A 9 -41.09 29.35 26.09
C ARG A 9 -39.88 29.06 25.21
N SER A 10 -39.62 27.76 25.02
CA SER A 10 -38.79 27.21 23.95
C SER A 10 -39.28 27.67 22.58
N ALA A 11 -38.35 28.03 21.70
CA ALA A 11 -38.55 28.02 20.26
C ALA A 11 -37.28 27.48 19.59
N PHE A 12 -37.37 26.24 19.13
CA PHE A 12 -36.51 25.65 18.11
C PHE A 12 -36.51 26.53 16.86
N PHE A 13 -35.35 26.87 16.28
CA PHE A 13 -35.16 26.98 14.83
C PHE A 13 -33.66 26.97 14.46
N LEU A 14 -33.27 25.81 13.91
CA LEU A 14 -32.30 25.47 12.85
C LEU A 14 -31.22 26.44 12.34
N ALA A 15 -30.14 25.77 11.90
CA ALA A 15 -29.06 26.15 10.98
C ALA A 15 -27.93 26.99 11.60
N LEU A 16 -26.64 26.65 11.46
CA LEU A 16 -25.96 26.08 10.30
C LEU A 16 -24.71 25.33 10.79
N THR A 17 -24.58 24.04 10.47
CA THR A 17 -23.32 23.31 10.67
C THR A 17 -22.29 23.85 9.70
N ALA A 18 -21.30 24.58 10.20
CA ALA A 18 -20.01 24.70 9.53
C ALA A 18 -19.34 23.31 9.58
N VAL A 19 -19.60 22.50 8.56
CA VAL A 19 -18.76 21.35 8.25
C VAL A 19 -17.50 21.92 7.62
N ASP A 20 -16.48 22.07 8.44
CA ASP A 20 -15.18 22.57 8.03
C ASP A 20 -14.56 21.63 6.98
N SER A 21 -14.06 22.24 5.91
CA SER A 21 -13.73 21.66 4.62
C SER A 21 -12.35 21.00 4.58
N ASP A 22 -11.98 20.25 5.63
CA ASP A 22 -10.68 19.57 5.74
C ASP A 22 -10.64 18.20 5.03
N GLN A 23 -11.78 17.69 4.56
CA GLN A 23 -11.87 16.33 4.03
C GLN A 23 -11.40 16.18 2.57
N GLU A 24 -11.29 17.27 1.80
CA GLU A 24 -10.93 17.19 0.38
C GLU A 24 -9.43 16.99 0.13
N LYS A 25 -8.56 17.38 1.07
CA LYS A 25 -7.11 17.21 0.92
C LYS A 25 -6.65 15.77 1.15
N SER A 26 -7.41 14.98 1.92
CA SER A 26 -7.09 13.59 2.24
C SER A 26 -7.36 12.62 1.10
N MET A 27 -8.38 12.86 0.26
CA MET A 27 -8.65 12.00 -0.90
C MET A 27 -7.59 12.09 -1.99
N SER A 28 -6.91 13.25 -2.13
CA SER A 28 -5.84 13.41 -3.12
C SER A 28 -4.55 12.70 -2.70
N ALA A 29 -4.27 12.58 -1.40
CA ALA A 29 -3.12 11.81 -0.89
C ALA A 29 -3.37 10.31 -1.02
N GLU A 30 -4.59 9.84 -0.74
CA GLU A 30 -5.00 8.44 -0.91
C GLU A 30 -5.07 8.01 -2.39
N ALA A 31 -5.40 8.94 -3.29
CA ALA A 31 -5.33 8.71 -4.73
C ALA A 31 -3.88 8.73 -5.27
N ALA A 32 -3.00 9.56 -4.70
CA ALA A 32 -1.57 9.56 -5.04
C ALA A 32 -0.83 8.33 -4.48
N ARG A 33 -1.33 7.71 -3.39
CA ARG A 33 -0.90 6.38 -2.89
C ARG A 33 -1.28 5.23 -3.84
N ARG A 34 -2.23 5.46 -4.74
CA ARG A 34 -2.66 4.54 -5.81
C ARG A 34 -1.93 4.77 -7.13
N ALA A 35 -0.69 5.28 -7.11
CA ALA A 35 0.20 5.10 -8.27
C ALA A 35 0.21 3.60 -8.60
N PRO A 36 0.07 3.17 -9.87
CA PRO A 36 -0.03 1.76 -10.18
C PRO A 36 1.26 1.07 -9.75
N VAL A 37 1.22 0.44 -8.58
CA VAL A 37 2.14 -0.63 -8.23
C VAL A 37 1.99 -1.63 -9.37
N MET A 38 3.10 -2.02 -10.01
CA MET A 38 3.11 -3.09 -11.02
C MET A 38 2.18 -4.20 -10.54
N PRO A 39 1.12 -4.56 -11.27
CA PRO A 39 0.13 -5.50 -10.78
C PRO A 39 0.77 -6.86 -10.49
N LEU A 40 0.24 -7.60 -9.51
CA LEU A 40 0.88 -8.83 -9.02
C LEU A 40 1.04 -9.87 -10.13
N SER A 41 0.04 -9.99 -11.00
CA SER A 41 0.08 -10.87 -12.18
C SER A 41 1.18 -10.48 -13.16
N GLU A 42 1.47 -9.19 -13.33
CA GLU A 42 2.58 -8.72 -14.16
C GLU A 42 3.93 -8.98 -13.48
N LEU A 43 4.05 -8.73 -12.17
CA LEU A 43 5.26 -9.03 -11.41
C LEU A 43 5.60 -10.52 -11.49
N VAL A 44 4.63 -11.40 -11.27
CA VAL A 44 4.82 -12.85 -11.34
C VAL A 44 5.17 -13.28 -12.78
N ARG A 45 4.55 -12.68 -13.79
CA ARG A 45 4.93 -12.90 -15.19
C ARG A 45 6.40 -12.53 -15.44
N VAL A 46 6.83 -11.35 -15.00
CA VAL A 46 8.24 -10.89 -15.13
C VAL A 46 9.17 -11.83 -14.39
N TYR A 47 8.82 -12.22 -13.15
CA TYR A 47 9.57 -13.19 -12.39
C TYR A 47 9.75 -14.50 -13.15
N ARG A 48 8.69 -15.09 -13.72
CA ARG A 48 8.83 -16.36 -14.48
C ARG A 48 9.68 -16.22 -15.74
N MET A 49 9.64 -15.07 -16.41
CA MET A 49 10.52 -14.83 -17.56
C MET A 49 12.00 -14.86 -17.17
N GLN A 50 12.34 -14.38 -15.96
CA GLN A 50 13.72 -14.33 -15.47
C GLN A 50 14.15 -15.63 -14.77
N ALA A 51 13.26 -16.22 -13.97
CA ALA A 51 13.53 -17.42 -13.16
C ALA A 51 13.46 -18.71 -13.98
N GLY A 52 12.61 -18.74 -15.01
CA GLY A 52 12.16 -19.95 -15.70
C GLY A 52 11.13 -20.75 -14.89
N GLU A 53 11.44 -21.05 -13.63
CA GLU A 53 10.62 -21.84 -12.70
C GLU A 53 10.46 -21.12 -11.35
N PHE A 54 9.39 -21.44 -10.61
CA PHE A 54 9.17 -20.95 -9.26
C PHE A 54 10.23 -21.46 -8.26
N GLY A 55 10.38 -20.76 -7.13
CA GLY A 55 11.38 -21.06 -6.10
C GLY A 55 12.83 -20.72 -6.46
N ARG A 56 13.12 -20.23 -7.67
CA ARG A 56 14.49 -19.82 -8.04
C ARG A 56 14.74 -18.34 -7.68
N PRO A 57 15.84 -18.01 -6.99
CA PRO A 57 16.16 -16.62 -6.68
C PRO A 57 16.39 -15.77 -7.93
N VAL A 58 15.70 -14.64 -8.02
CA VAL A 58 15.87 -13.62 -9.05
C VAL A 58 16.35 -12.33 -8.40
N ALA A 59 17.37 -11.70 -8.98
CA ALA A 59 17.89 -10.43 -8.48
C ALA A 59 16.79 -9.36 -8.58
N LEU A 60 16.59 -8.56 -7.53
CA LEU A 60 15.60 -7.49 -7.52
C LEU A 60 15.86 -6.44 -8.62
N SER A 61 17.13 -6.26 -9.03
CA SER A 61 17.50 -5.41 -10.15
C SER A 61 17.11 -5.95 -11.54
N ALA A 62 16.72 -7.23 -11.65
CA ALA A 62 16.35 -7.86 -12.91
C ALA A 62 14.93 -7.49 -13.39
N PHE A 63 14.13 -6.85 -12.53
CA PHE A 63 12.77 -6.38 -12.84
C PHE A 63 12.74 -5.08 -13.66
N ALA A 64 13.90 -4.51 -14.00
CA ALA A 64 14.06 -3.31 -14.81
C ALA A 64 13.32 -2.06 -14.29
N LEU A 65 13.03 -2.02 -12.99
CA LEU A 65 12.48 -0.86 -12.28
C LEU A 65 13.62 0.03 -11.76
N SER A 66 13.34 1.31 -11.52
CA SER A 66 14.26 2.16 -10.77
C SER A 66 14.40 1.66 -9.32
N PRO A 67 15.49 1.99 -8.60
CA PRO A 67 15.66 1.52 -7.22
C PRO A 67 14.50 1.85 -6.29
N ALA A 68 13.98 3.09 -6.36
CA ALA A 68 12.86 3.52 -5.53
C ALA A 68 11.54 2.79 -5.89
N GLU A 69 11.34 2.47 -7.17
CA GLU A 69 10.18 1.70 -7.61
C GLU A 69 10.28 0.24 -7.18
N THR A 70 11.45 -0.39 -7.29
CA THR A 70 11.69 -1.73 -6.75
C THR A 70 11.37 -1.78 -5.27
N GLU A 71 11.93 -0.86 -4.47
CA GLU A 71 11.67 -0.80 -3.03
C GLU A 71 10.19 -0.62 -2.74
N ARG A 72 9.51 0.31 -3.42
CA ARG A 72 8.07 0.55 -3.23
C ARG A 72 7.22 -0.68 -3.57
N VAL A 73 7.45 -1.31 -4.73
CA VAL A 73 6.65 -2.43 -5.22
C VAL A 73 6.78 -3.65 -4.31
N PHE A 74 8.02 -4.04 -4.00
CA PHE A 74 8.26 -5.22 -3.17
C PHE A 74 7.89 -4.97 -1.71
N SER A 75 8.05 -3.74 -1.19
CA SER A 75 7.56 -3.38 0.15
C SER A 75 6.03 -3.49 0.24
N ALA A 76 5.30 -2.98 -0.76
CA ALA A 76 3.83 -3.07 -0.78
C ALA A 76 3.34 -4.52 -0.80
N TYR A 77 4.02 -5.43 -1.50
CA TYR A 77 3.67 -6.85 -1.51
C TYR A 77 4.10 -7.60 -0.25
N ASP A 78 5.18 -7.17 0.39
CA ASP A 78 5.64 -7.73 1.65
C ASP A 78 4.73 -7.33 2.83
N GLU A 79 4.09 -6.15 2.77
CA GLU A 79 3.10 -5.70 3.77
C GLU A 79 1.80 -6.52 3.75
N ASP A 80 1.37 -7.03 2.58
CA ASP A 80 0.16 -7.83 2.46
C ASP A 80 0.44 -9.30 2.76
N TYR A 81 0.04 -9.78 3.94
CA TYR A 81 0.19 -11.17 4.36
C TYR A 81 -0.35 -12.21 3.36
N HIS A 82 -1.42 -11.90 2.61
CA HIS A 82 -1.99 -12.86 1.67
C HIS A 82 -1.05 -13.12 0.49
N ILE A 83 -0.16 -12.17 0.20
CA ILE A 83 0.83 -12.18 -0.88
C ILE A 83 2.22 -12.50 -0.35
N SER A 84 2.67 -11.82 0.72
CA SER A 84 4.04 -11.89 1.24
C SER A 84 4.46 -13.28 1.66
N ARG A 85 3.51 -14.12 2.10
CA ARG A 85 3.76 -15.54 2.41
C ARG A 85 4.38 -16.36 1.28
N PHE A 86 4.33 -15.87 0.03
CA PHE A 86 4.91 -16.52 -1.14
C PHE A 86 6.24 -15.91 -1.59
N PHE A 87 6.67 -14.80 -0.97
CA PHE A 87 7.85 -14.05 -1.36
C PHE A 87 8.98 -14.33 -0.36
N HIS A 88 10.09 -14.88 -0.86
CA HIS A 88 11.26 -15.20 -0.06
C HIS A 88 12.41 -14.28 -0.44
N PHE A 89 12.65 -13.28 0.40
CA PHE A 89 13.76 -12.33 0.21
C PHE A 89 15.04 -12.87 0.81
N THR A 90 16.14 -12.70 0.08
CA THR A 90 17.48 -13.06 0.57
C THR A 90 18.49 -11.96 0.30
N GLU A 91 19.47 -11.85 1.20
CA GLU A 91 20.60 -10.94 1.08
C GLU A 91 21.86 -11.74 0.73
N ALA A 92 22.50 -11.39 -0.39
CA ALA A 92 23.75 -11.95 -0.86
C ALA A 92 24.54 -10.87 -1.63
N GLY A 93 25.38 -11.26 -2.59
CA GLY A 93 26.08 -10.32 -3.46
C GLY A 93 25.15 -9.67 -4.48
N GLY A 94 25.33 -8.37 -4.76
CA GLY A 94 24.54 -7.64 -5.76
C GLY A 94 24.11 -6.26 -5.27
N ARG A 95 23.18 -5.63 -6.00
CA ARG A 95 22.55 -4.38 -5.59
C ARG A 95 21.56 -4.66 -4.46
N LYS A 96 21.70 -3.95 -3.35
CA LYS A 96 20.78 -4.02 -2.20
C LYS A 96 19.61 -3.06 -2.37
N PHE A 97 18.46 -3.48 -1.85
CA PHE A 97 17.22 -2.71 -1.79
C PHE A 97 16.68 -2.81 -0.36
N SER A 98 16.03 -1.75 0.11
CA SER A 98 15.30 -1.72 1.39
C SER A 98 13.84 -2.12 1.16
N ILE A 99 13.47 -3.34 1.56
CA ILE A 99 12.09 -3.85 1.51
C ILE A 99 11.54 -3.78 2.93
N ASN A 100 10.53 -2.95 3.20
CA ASN A 100 9.96 -2.75 4.56
C ASN A 100 10.98 -2.56 5.70
N GLY A 101 12.11 -1.92 5.40
CA GLY A 101 13.18 -1.64 6.36
C GLY A 101 14.20 -2.77 6.57
N PHE A 102 14.05 -3.92 5.91
CA PHE A 102 15.10 -4.95 5.84
C PHE A 102 15.82 -4.91 4.49
N SER A 103 17.08 -5.39 4.47
CA SER A 103 17.88 -5.42 3.25
C SER A 103 17.63 -6.70 2.45
N ALA A 104 17.43 -6.57 1.15
CA ALA A 104 17.30 -7.69 0.24
C ALA A 104 18.04 -7.45 -1.08
N THR A 105 18.45 -8.53 -1.73
CA THR A 105 19.11 -8.50 -3.04
C THR A 105 18.41 -9.39 -4.06
N TYR A 106 17.81 -10.50 -3.60
CA TYR A 106 17.05 -11.44 -4.43
C TYR A 106 15.68 -11.69 -3.82
N VAL A 107 14.75 -12.12 -4.69
CA VAL A 107 13.44 -12.64 -4.34
C VAL A 107 13.24 -13.99 -5.02
N SER A 108 12.70 -14.95 -4.29
CA SER A 108 12.14 -16.19 -4.86
C SER A 108 10.64 -16.19 -4.61
N ILE A 109 9.85 -16.66 -5.57
CA ILE A 109 8.39 -16.71 -5.46
C ILE A 109 7.94 -18.17 -5.51
N ASP A 110 7.09 -18.57 -4.58
CA ASP A 110 6.48 -19.90 -4.53
C ASP A 110 5.38 -20.05 -5.61
N ALA A 111 5.21 -21.26 -6.14
CA ALA A 111 4.24 -21.52 -7.21
C ALA A 111 2.79 -21.29 -6.76
N GLU A 112 2.51 -21.47 -5.47
CA GLU A 112 1.20 -21.30 -4.86
C GLU A 112 0.65 -19.86 -4.97
N ILE A 113 1.48 -18.88 -5.35
CA ILE A 113 1.02 -17.54 -5.72
C ILE A 113 -0.04 -17.59 -6.82
N GLU A 114 0.01 -18.58 -7.71
CA GLU A 114 -0.97 -18.76 -8.80
C GLU A 114 -2.39 -19.01 -8.28
N THR A 115 -2.57 -19.40 -7.01
CA THR A 115 -3.90 -19.60 -6.40
C THR A 115 -4.66 -18.30 -6.13
N ILE A 116 -3.98 -17.15 -6.16
CA ILE A 116 -4.55 -15.82 -5.91
C ILE A 116 -4.41 -14.86 -7.10
N LEU A 117 -3.97 -15.37 -8.27
CA LEU A 117 -3.82 -14.63 -9.52
C LEU A 117 -5.04 -14.75 -10.45
#